data_AF-A0AAU6UGI5-F1
#
_entry.id   AF-A0AAU6UGI5-F1
#
_cell.length_a   1.000
_cell.length_b   1.000
_cell.length_c   1.000
_cell.angle_alpha   90.00
_cell.angle_beta   90.00
_cell.angle_gamma   90.00
#
_symmetry.space_group_name_H-M   'P 1'
#
loop_
_entity.id
_entity.type
_entity.pdbx_description
1 polymer ?
#
loop_
_entity_poly.entity_id
_entity_poly.type
_entity_poly.pdbx_seq_one_letter_code
_entity_poly.pdbx_strand_id
1 'polypeptide(L)'
;MSMQDPISDMLTRIRNGQAANKVAVKMPSSKLKVAIAALLKAEGYIADFAVEGEAKPELEVTLKYFQAKPVIEQIKRVSRPGLRVYKKKDELPSVMGGLGVAVVSTSKGLMSDRAARKAGLGGEIICYVA
;
A
#
# COMPACT_ATOMS: atom_id res chain seq x y z
N MET A 1 -23.71 2.98 -3.57
CA MET A 1 -22.71 2.92 -2.50
C MET A 1 -21.87 4.18 -2.54
N SER A 2 -21.70 4.91 -1.44
CA SER A 2 -20.84 6.10 -1.42
C SER A 2 -19.37 5.72 -1.20
N MET A 3 -18.46 6.50 -1.79
CA MET A 3 -17.02 6.26 -1.73
C MET A 3 -16.43 6.81 -0.43
N GLN A 4 -16.26 5.95 0.58
CA GLN A 4 -15.82 6.37 1.93
C GLN A 4 -14.36 6.05 2.26
N ASP A 5 -13.76 5.02 1.64
CA ASP A 5 -12.34 4.68 1.82
C ASP A 5 -11.60 4.53 0.48
N PRO A 6 -11.01 5.64 -0.03
CA PRO A 6 -10.18 5.63 -1.25
C PRO A 6 -8.97 4.71 -1.20
N ILE A 7 -8.45 4.40 -0.02
CA ILE A 7 -7.28 3.53 0.13
C ILE A 7 -7.70 2.07 0.02
N SER A 8 -8.81 1.69 0.64
CA SER A 8 -9.37 0.34 0.48
C SER A 8 -9.70 0.02 -0.98
N ASP A 9 -10.23 0.98 -1.74
CA ASP A 9 -10.46 0.84 -3.18
C ASP A 9 -9.15 0.62 -3.95
N MET A 10 -8.10 1.40 -3.69
CA MET A 10 -6.77 1.19 -4.29
C MET A 10 -6.25 -0.23 -4.06
N LEU A 11 -6.25 -0.70 -2.80
CA LEU A 11 -5.75 -2.03 -2.45
C LEU A 11 -6.60 -3.14 -3.10
N THR A 12 -7.91 -2.92 -3.21
CA THR A 12 -8.83 -3.87 -3.85
C THR A 12 -8.63 -3.92 -5.36
N ARG A 13 -8.41 -2.79 -6.03
CA ARG A 13 -8.05 -2.74 -7.45
C ARG A 13 -6.76 -3.47 -7.74
N ILE A 14 -5.74 -3.30 -6.90
CA ILE A 14 -4.47 -4.03 -7.01
C ILE A 14 -4.71 -5.53 -6.85
N ARG A 15 -5.43 -5.96 -5.80
CA ARG A 15 -5.75 -7.39 -5.57
C ARG A 15 -6.50 -8.01 -6.73
N ASN A 16 -7.53 -7.32 -7.23
CA ASN A 16 -8.35 -7.83 -8.33
C ASN A 16 -7.58 -7.79 -9.66
N GLY A 17 -6.72 -6.80 -9.88
CA GLY A 17 -5.82 -6.74 -11.03
C GLY A 17 -4.84 -7.91 -11.05
N GLN A 18 -4.26 -8.23 -9.89
CA GLN A 18 -3.39 -9.39 -9.71
C GLN A 18 -4.14 -10.70 -10.01
N ALA A 19 -5.33 -10.91 -9.43
CA ALA A 19 -6.15 -12.09 -9.67
C ALA A 19 -6.62 -12.25 -11.13
N ALA A 20 -6.80 -11.14 -11.84
CA ALA A 20 -7.20 -11.11 -13.25
C ALA A 20 -5.99 -11.09 -14.23
N ASN A 21 -4.76 -11.26 -13.74
CA ASN A 21 -3.53 -11.23 -14.55
C ASN A 21 -3.39 -9.96 -15.41
N LYS A 22 -3.82 -8.79 -14.89
CA LYS A 22 -3.69 -7.51 -15.59
C LYS A 22 -2.26 -6.98 -15.51
N VAL A 23 -1.78 -6.38 -16.59
CA VAL A 23 -0.46 -5.71 -16.60
C VAL A 23 -0.46 -4.47 -15.70
N ALA A 24 -1.54 -3.69 -15.71
CA ALA A 24 -1.66 -2.46 -14.93
C ALA A 24 -3.09 -2.22 -14.44
N VAL A 25 -3.20 -1.37 -13.41
CA VAL A 25 -4.48 -0.91 -12.87
C VAL A 25 -4.49 0.62 -12.76
N LYS A 26 -5.61 1.23 -13.16
CA LYS A 26 -5.83 2.69 -13.11
C LYS A 26 -6.86 3.06 -12.04
N MET A 27 -6.66 4.20 -11.41
CA MET A 27 -7.57 4.77 -10.42
C MET A 27 -7.36 6.28 -10.24
N PRO A 28 -8.34 7.03 -9.68
CA PRO A 28 -8.11 8.42 -9.32
C PRO A 28 -6.96 8.57 -8.32
N SER A 29 -6.04 9.49 -8.60
CA SER A 29 -4.84 9.72 -7.81
C SER A 29 -5.12 10.54 -6.55
N SER A 30 -4.27 10.38 -5.54
CA SER A 30 -4.18 11.26 -4.38
C SER A 30 -2.76 11.20 -3.81
N LYS A 31 -2.34 12.25 -3.08
CA LYS A 31 -1.00 12.29 -2.47
C LYS A 31 -0.70 11.03 -1.63
N LEU A 32 -1.69 10.54 -0.89
CA LEU A 32 -1.55 9.34 -0.08
C LEU A 32 -1.44 8.06 -0.92
N LYS A 33 -2.23 7.93 -2.01
CA LYS A 33 -2.13 6.78 -2.93
C LYS A 33 -0.77 6.73 -3.61
N VAL A 34 -0.27 7.89 -4.04
CA VAL A 34 1.08 8.02 -4.63
C VAL A 34 2.16 7.62 -3.63
N ALA A 35 2.07 8.08 -2.37
CA ALA A 35 3.03 7.68 -1.33
C ALA A 35 3.02 6.16 -1.07
N ILE A 36 1.84 5.54 -1.04
CA ILE A 36 1.72 4.08 -0.90
C ILE A 36 2.33 3.37 -2.11
N ALA A 37 2.04 3.82 -3.34
CA ALA A 37 2.62 3.25 -4.55
C ALA A 37 4.15 3.37 -4.57
N ALA A 38 4.69 4.53 -4.18
CA ALA A 38 6.13 4.74 -4.06
C ALA A 38 6.79 3.77 -3.06
N LEU A 39 6.15 3.55 -1.90
CA LEU A 39 6.65 2.57 -0.93
C LEU A 39 6.58 1.14 -1.48
N LEU A 40 5.48 0.75 -2.14
CA LEU A 40 5.34 -0.57 -2.76
C LEU A 40 6.39 -0.81 -3.85
N LYS A 41 6.76 0.23 -4.62
CA LYS A 41 7.83 0.18 -5.62
C LYS A 41 9.19 0.00 -4.95
N ALA A 42 9.49 0.79 -3.91
CA ALA A 42 10.74 0.73 -3.18
C ALA A 42 10.97 -0.64 -2.50
N GLU A 43 9.90 -1.25 -1.99
CA GLU A 43 9.91 -2.60 -1.40
C GLU A 43 9.86 -3.71 -2.47
N GLY A 44 9.69 -3.37 -3.75
CA GLY A 44 9.78 -4.31 -4.88
C GLY A 44 8.51 -5.10 -5.22
N TYR A 45 7.37 -4.75 -4.63
CA TYR A 45 6.07 -5.42 -4.82
C TYR A 45 5.38 -5.07 -6.15
N ILE A 46 5.59 -3.85 -6.64
CA ILE A 46 5.09 -3.39 -7.95
C ILE A 46 6.27 -3.07 -8.87
N ALA A 47 6.03 -3.07 -10.18
CA ALA A 47 7.08 -2.75 -11.15
C ALA A 47 7.29 -1.24 -11.23
N ASP A 48 6.21 -0.49 -11.44
CA ASP A 48 6.25 0.97 -11.49
C ASP A 48 4.88 1.59 -11.21
N PHE A 49 4.82 2.92 -11.10
CA PHE A 49 3.59 3.70 -11.11
C PHE A 49 3.80 5.02 -11.85
N ALA A 50 2.74 5.53 -12.47
CA ALA A 50 2.70 6.82 -13.15
C ALA A 50 1.48 7.63 -12.71
N VAL A 51 1.60 8.96 -12.72
CA VAL A 51 0.47 9.86 -12.49
C VAL A 51 0.28 10.71 -13.72
N GLU A 52 -0.91 10.64 -14.32
CA GLU A 52 -1.27 11.34 -15.55
C GLU A 52 -2.47 12.26 -15.33
N GLY A 53 -2.52 13.39 -16.06
CA GLY A 53 -3.64 14.32 -16.04
C GLY A 53 -3.50 15.45 -15.00
N GLU A 54 -3.94 16.65 -15.39
CA GLU A 54 -3.82 17.86 -14.56
C GLU A 54 -5.05 18.07 -13.67
N ALA A 55 -6.24 18.20 -14.26
CA ALA A 55 -7.47 18.50 -13.52
C ALA A 55 -8.05 17.28 -12.77
N LYS A 56 -7.85 16.08 -13.33
CA LYS A 56 -8.32 14.80 -12.76
C LYS A 56 -7.16 13.81 -12.81
N PRO A 57 -6.20 13.90 -11.87
CA PRO A 57 -5.02 13.07 -11.92
C PRO A 57 -5.42 11.60 -11.72
N GLU A 58 -4.95 10.74 -12.62
CA GLU A 58 -5.07 9.28 -12.54
C GLU A 58 -3.74 8.67 -12.14
N LEU A 59 -3.78 7.70 -11.24
CA LEU A 59 -2.67 6.87 -10.84
C LEU A 59 -2.77 5.53 -11.57
N GLU A 60 -1.77 5.25 -12.39
CA GLU A 60 -1.56 3.93 -13.00
C GLU A 60 -0.48 3.17 -12.22
N VAL A 61 -0.77 1.93 -11.84
CA VAL A 61 0.15 1.04 -11.14
C VAL A 61 0.42 -0.17 -12.01
N THR A 62 1.68 -0.38 -12.37
CA THR A 62 2.14 -1.55 -13.14
C THR A 62 2.41 -2.71 -12.19
N LEU A 63 1.64 -3.78 -12.36
CA LEU A 63 1.69 -4.96 -11.51
C LEU A 63 2.89 -5.83 -11.87
N LYS A 64 3.42 -6.51 -10.86
CA LYS A 64 4.58 -7.39 -10.99
C LYS A 64 4.17 -8.84 -10.81
N TYR A 65 4.71 -9.69 -11.67
CA TYR A 65 4.50 -11.15 -11.67
C TYR A 65 5.85 -11.86 -11.72
N PHE A 66 5.96 -12.99 -11.03
CA PHE A 66 7.13 -13.85 -11.07
C PHE A 66 6.68 -15.28 -11.34
N GLN A 67 7.24 -15.91 -12.39
CA GLN A 67 6.84 -17.26 -12.81
C GLN A 67 5.31 -17.42 -12.98
N ALA A 68 4.67 -16.45 -13.64
CA ALA A 68 3.22 -16.37 -13.83
C ALA A 68 2.38 -16.30 -12.53
N LYS A 69 3.01 -16.07 -11.37
CA LYS A 69 2.33 -15.82 -10.10
C LYS A 69 2.40 -14.34 -9.72
N PRO A 70 1.35 -13.77 -9.11
CA PRO A 70 1.38 -12.41 -8.61
C PRO A 70 2.45 -12.26 -7.53
N VAL A 71 3.25 -11.18 -7.57
CA VAL A 71 4.26 -10.90 -6.53
C VAL A 71 3.62 -10.51 -5.20
N ILE A 72 2.43 -9.89 -5.25
CA ILE A 72 1.63 -9.59 -4.06
C ILE A 72 0.67 -10.74 -3.84
N GLU A 73 0.92 -11.56 -2.82
CA GLU A 73 0.05 -12.67 -2.43
C GLU A 73 -1.12 -12.18 -1.59
N GLN A 74 -0.86 -11.29 -0.63
CA GLN A 74 -1.85 -10.75 0.28
C GLN A 74 -1.69 -9.24 0.47
N ILE A 75 -2.77 -8.50 0.21
CA ILE A 75 -2.86 -7.08 0.52
C ILE A 75 -4.12 -6.78 1.32
N LYS A 76 -3.97 -6.22 2.52
CA LYS A 76 -5.08 -6.05 3.48
C LYS A 76 -5.08 -4.66 4.11
N ARG A 77 -6.23 -3.98 4.05
CA ARG A 77 -6.47 -2.72 4.78
C ARG A 77 -6.61 -3.00 6.28
N VAL A 78 -5.85 -2.29 7.11
CA VAL A 78 -5.84 -2.48 8.57
C VAL A 78 -6.60 -1.36 9.25
N SER A 79 -6.06 -0.14 9.24
CA SER A 79 -6.75 1.06 9.70
C SER A 79 -7.83 1.46 8.69
N ARG A 80 -9.08 1.59 9.14
CA ARG A 80 -10.25 1.94 8.31
C ARG A 80 -10.93 3.19 8.87
N PRO A 81 -11.71 3.95 8.07
CA PRO A 81 -12.42 5.12 8.59
C PRO A 81 -13.29 4.82 9.82
N GLY A 82 -13.93 3.65 9.87
CA GLY A 82 -14.74 3.21 11.02
C GLY A 82 -13.95 2.71 12.23
N LEU A 83 -12.67 2.39 12.08
CA LEU A 83 -11.78 2.01 13.19
C LEU A 83 -10.33 2.24 12.80
N ARG A 84 -9.74 3.29 13.37
CA ARG A 84 -8.33 3.63 13.16
C ARG A 84 -7.43 2.79 14.05
N VAL A 85 -6.32 2.31 13.49
CA VAL A 85 -5.37 1.44 14.19
C VAL A 85 -4.03 2.15 14.29
N TYR A 86 -3.67 2.56 15.51
CA TYR A 86 -2.38 3.17 15.83
C TYR A 86 -1.57 2.22 16.70
N LYS A 87 -0.25 2.18 16.49
CA LYS A 87 0.68 1.39 17.29
C LYS A 87 1.90 2.21 17.68
N LYS A 88 2.38 2.00 18.91
CA LYS A 88 3.67 2.53 19.36
C LYS A 88 4.81 1.80 18.64
N LYS A 89 6.01 2.38 18.66
CA LYS A 89 7.21 1.82 18.03
C LYS A 89 7.47 0.36 18.42
N ASP A 90 7.23 0.03 19.70
CA ASP A 90 7.50 -1.29 20.29
C ASP A 90 6.39 -2.30 19.98
N GLU A 91 5.24 -1.83 19.50
CA GLU A 91 4.06 -2.64 19.18
C GLU A 91 3.82 -2.73 17.66
N LEU A 92 4.78 -2.26 16.85
CA LEU A 92 4.69 -2.36 15.40
C LEU A 92 4.68 -3.84 14.98
N PRO A 93 3.64 -4.31 14.27
CA PRO A 93 3.47 -5.70 13.93
C PRO A 93 4.49 -6.13 12.88
N SER A 94 4.88 -7.40 12.93
CA SER A 94 5.66 -8.05 11.88
C SER A 94 4.72 -8.84 10.98
N VAL A 95 4.83 -8.64 9.66
CA VAL A 95 4.00 -9.35 8.67
C VAL A 95 4.79 -10.57 8.18
N MET A 96 4.17 -11.77 8.21
CA MET A 96 4.80 -13.04 7.83
C MET A 96 6.20 -13.27 8.45
N GLY A 97 6.35 -13.01 9.75
CA GLY A 97 7.63 -13.18 10.44
C GLY A 97 8.74 -12.24 9.97
N GLY A 98 8.42 -11.16 9.26
CA GLY A 98 9.37 -10.16 8.74
C GLY A 98 9.63 -10.26 7.24
N LEU A 99 9.00 -11.23 6.57
CA LEU A 99 9.05 -11.37 5.11
C LEU A 99 8.11 -10.38 4.40
N GLY A 100 6.98 -10.05 5.03
CA GLY A 100 6.05 -9.04 4.54
C GLY A 100 6.37 -7.65 5.07
N VAL A 101 5.58 -6.67 4.64
CA VAL A 101 5.71 -5.27 5.04
C VAL A 101 4.39 -4.74 5.59
N ALA A 102 4.45 -4.05 6.73
CA ALA A 102 3.36 -3.21 7.18
C ALA A 102 3.64 -1.75 6.78
N VAL A 103 2.69 -1.14 6.09
CA VAL A 103 2.76 0.28 5.70
C VAL A 103 2.30 1.13 6.87
N VAL A 104 3.19 1.99 7.38
CA VAL A 104 2.97 2.79 8.58
C VAL A 104 3.02 4.27 8.22
N SER A 105 1.99 5.02 8.62
CA SER A 105 1.99 6.48 8.56
C SER A 105 2.52 7.03 9.88
N THR A 106 3.69 7.66 9.84
CA THR A 106 4.36 8.24 11.01
C THR A 106 4.40 9.77 10.91
N SER A 107 4.88 10.45 11.95
CA SER A 107 5.12 11.90 11.92
C SER A 107 6.16 12.34 10.88
N LYS A 108 7.03 11.43 10.42
CA LYS A 108 8.03 11.68 9.37
C LYS A 108 7.56 11.22 7.98
N GLY A 109 6.27 10.90 7.83
CA GLY A 109 5.69 10.42 6.58
C GLY A 109 5.46 8.91 6.57
N LEU A 110 5.15 8.41 5.37
CA LEU A 110 4.77 7.01 5.14
C LEU A 110 6.01 6.16 4.88
N MET A 111 6.15 5.07 5.61
CA MET A 111 7.31 4.17 5.56
C MET A 111 6.93 2.74 5.95
N SER A 112 7.84 1.79 5.74
CA SER A 112 7.65 0.42 6.21
C SER A 112 7.82 0.31 7.73
N ASP A 113 7.25 -0.72 8.33
CA ASP A 113 7.41 -1.03 9.76
C ASP A 113 8.88 -1.19 10.16
N ARG A 114 9.71 -1.76 9.28
CA ARG A 114 11.17 -1.87 9.49
C ARG A 114 11.83 -0.50 9.60
N ALA A 115 11.51 0.41 8.67
CA ALA A 115 12.01 1.78 8.69
C ALA A 115 11.49 2.55 9.92
N ALA A 116 10.22 2.38 10.28
CA ALA A 116 9.63 3.01 11.46
C ALA A 116 10.29 2.53 12.77
N ARG A 117 10.53 1.22 12.92
CA ARG A 117 11.28 0.67 14.06
C ARG A 117 12.69 1.25 14.14
N LYS A 118 13.42 1.30 13.03
CA LYS A 118 14.77 1.88 12.97
C LYS A 118 14.80 3.37 13.32
N ALA A 119 13.76 4.10 12.93
CA ALA A 119 13.59 5.52 13.27
C ALA A 119 13.06 5.75 14.70
N GLY A 120 12.68 4.69 15.42
CA GLY A 120 12.11 4.79 16.77
C GLY A 120 10.70 5.40 16.79
N LEU A 121 9.93 5.28 15.69
CA LEU A 121 8.62 5.91 15.53
C LEU A 121 7.49 4.89 15.52
N GLY A 122 6.36 5.26 16.13
CA GLY A 122 5.08 4.59 15.95
C GLY A 122 4.22 5.30 14.88
N GLY A 123 3.01 4.82 14.66
CA GLY A 123 2.12 5.42 13.67
C GLY A 123 0.80 4.68 13.42
N GLU A 124 0.06 5.17 12.43
CA GLU A 124 -1.14 4.51 11.92
C GLU A 124 -0.75 3.35 11.00
N ILE A 125 -1.36 2.18 11.21
CA ILE A 125 -1.12 1.02 10.36
C ILE A 125 -2.09 1.03 9.19
N ILE A 126 -1.58 1.40 8.02
CA ILE A 126 -2.39 1.60 6.82
C ILE A 126 -2.82 0.25 6.24
N CYS A 127 -1.86 -0.61 5.92
CA CYS A 127 -2.12 -1.91 5.34
C CYS A 127 -0.97 -2.89 5.62
N TYR A 128 -1.28 -4.17 5.45
CA TYR A 128 -0.29 -5.23 5.36
C TYR A 128 -0.16 -5.68 3.92
N VAL A 129 1.07 -5.97 3.52
CA VAL A 129 1.46 -6.44 2.20
C VAL A 129 2.38 -7.64 2.40
N ALA A 130 2.09 -8.70 1.66
CA ALA A 130 2.80 -9.97 1.62
C ALA A 130 2.68 -10.54 0.20
#